data_AF-A0A8J4RKH4-F1
#
_entry.id   AF-A0A8J4RKH4-F1
#
_cell.length_a   1.000
_cell.length_b   1.000
_cell.length_c   1.000
_cell.angle_alpha   90.00
_cell.angle_beta   90.00
_cell.angle_gamma   90.00
#
_symmetry.space_group_name_H-M   'P 1'
#
loop_
_entity.id
_entity.type
_entity.pdbx_description
1 polymer ?
#
loop_
_entity_poly.entity_id
_entity_poly.type
_entity_poly.pdbx_seq_one_letter_code
_entity_poly.pdbx_strand_id
1 'polypeptide(L)'
;MNIIGTLCVYAAICKHEGFPLKFSRNKESWEYYYVASDADLIAEQQIWAVVDPNARNEPFNCNNGDVFKSKHLWKVLVGRFGIENYGFVESEKVSLVELMKDKGPMWDEIVRENKLQPTKLEEVGAWWFADLMLKGGDFVDSMNKSEYGFLGFRNSKQSLVALIDKNKAYKIVP
;
A
#
# COMPACT_ATOMS: atom_id res chain seq x y z
N MET A 1 1.41 4.51 8.61
CA MET A 1 2.31 3.43 8.11
C MET A 1 2.01 3.20 6.64
N ASN A 2 2.99 2.80 5.83
CA ASN A 2 2.83 2.63 4.39
C ASN A 2 2.74 1.14 4.01
N ILE A 3 1.53 0.64 3.75
CA ILE A 3 1.33 -0.75 3.27
C ILE A 3 1.89 -0.98 1.87
N ILE A 4 1.88 0.05 1.01
CA ILE A 4 2.29 -0.09 -0.39
C ILE A 4 3.78 -0.38 -0.50
N GLY A 5 4.61 0.22 0.35
CA GLY A 5 6.03 -0.12 0.46
C GLY A 5 6.23 -1.62 0.76
N THR A 6 5.56 -2.12 1.80
CA THR A 6 5.60 -3.55 2.16
C THR A 6 5.15 -4.45 1.00
N LEU A 7 4.09 -4.08 0.28
CA LEU A 7 3.60 -4.86 -0.87
C LEU A 7 4.52 -4.78 -2.09
N CYS A 8 5.25 -3.68 -2.27
CA CYS A 8 6.29 -3.58 -3.30
C CYS A 8 7.44 -4.54 -3.02
N VAL A 9 7.89 -4.65 -1.76
CA VAL A 9 8.94 -5.60 -1.35
C VAL A 9 8.45 -7.04 -1.57
N TYR A 10 7.21 -7.35 -1.17
CA TYR A 10 6.61 -8.65 -1.44
C TYR A 10 6.57 -8.97 -2.94
N ALA A 11 6.14 -8.01 -3.78
CA ALA A 11 6.11 -8.17 -5.23
C ALA A 11 7.52 -8.35 -5.84
N ALA A 12 8.52 -7.62 -5.35
CA ALA A 12 9.91 -7.76 -5.78
C ALA A 12 10.45 -9.17 -5.46
N ILE A 13 10.18 -9.69 -4.26
CA ILE A 13 10.56 -11.05 -3.86
C ILE A 13 9.84 -12.09 -4.74
N CYS A 14 8.52 -11.98 -4.93
CA CYS A 14 7.78 -12.89 -5.82
C CYS A 14 8.33 -12.88 -7.25
N LYS A 15 8.66 -11.70 -7.78
CA LYS A 15 9.25 -11.55 -9.11
C LYS A 15 10.62 -12.22 -9.20
N HIS A 16 11.46 -12.04 -8.19
CA HIS A 16 12.80 -12.64 -8.13
C HIS A 16 12.74 -14.16 -8.05
N GLU A 17 11.81 -14.73 -7.27
CA GLU A 17 11.62 -16.19 -7.18
C GLU A 17 10.85 -16.80 -8.37
N GLY A 18 10.28 -15.99 -9.26
CA GLY A 18 9.35 -16.46 -10.29
C GLY A 18 8.03 -17.01 -9.73
N PHE A 19 7.69 -16.63 -8.50
CA PHE A 19 6.46 -17.06 -7.83
C PHE A 19 5.28 -16.12 -8.10
N PRO A 20 4.05 -16.64 -8.04
CA PRO A 20 2.86 -15.82 -8.22
C PRO A 20 2.69 -14.80 -7.08
N LEU A 21 2.16 -13.61 -7.42
CA LEU A 21 1.75 -12.62 -6.42
C LEU A 21 0.39 -13.02 -5.82
N LYS A 22 0.43 -13.83 -4.75
CA LYS A 22 -0.76 -14.38 -4.11
C LYS A 22 -1.40 -13.37 -3.14
N PHE A 23 -2.72 -13.37 -3.09
CA PHE A 23 -3.48 -12.78 -2.00
C PHE A 23 -3.99 -13.92 -1.10
N SER A 24 -3.44 -14.02 0.10
CA SER A 24 -3.60 -15.14 1.03
C SER A 24 -4.54 -14.83 2.22
N ARG A 25 -5.57 -14.01 1.99
CA ARG A 25 -6.62 -13.70 2.98
C ARG A 25 -7.95 -14.31 2.59
N ASN A 26 -9.07 -13.83 3.14
CA ASN A 26 -10.39 -14.35 2.80
C ASN A 26 -10.98 -13.65 1.55
N LYS A 27 -11.99 -14.27 0.95
CA LYS A 27 -12.62 -13.80 -0.30
C LYS A 27 -13.30 -12.46 -0.09
N GLU A 28 -13.83 -12.23 1.11
CA GLU A 28 -14.47 -10.98 1.51
C GLU A 28 -13.46 -9.82 1.45
N SER A 29 -12.26 -9.98 1.98
CA SER A 29 -11.20 -8.95 1.98
C SER A 29 -10.66 -8.64 0.59
N TRP A 30 -10.76 -9.59 -0.33
CA TRP A 30 -10.46 -9.37 -1.74
C TRP A 30 -11.48 -8.46 -2.42
N GLU A 31 -12.74 -8.53 -1.97
CA GLU A 31 -13.89 -7.82 -2.53
C GLU A 31 -14.36 -6.61 -1.72
N TYR A 32 -13.88 -6.39 -0.49
CA TYR A 32 -14.19 -5.21 0.32
C TYR A 32 -13.72 -3.92 -0.33
N TYR A 33 -14.46 -2.85 -0.03
CA TYR A 33 -14.05 -1.50 -0.36
C TYR A 33 -13.10 -0.96 0.71
N TYR A 34 -12.05 -0.32 0.23
CA TYR A 34 -11.04 0.35 1.03
C TYR A 34 -10.94 1.79 0.57
N VAL A 35 -10.63 2.66 1.51
CA VAL A 35 -10.12 4.00 1.24
C VAL A 35 -8.61 4.02 1.49
N ALA A 36 -7.93 4.99 0.89
CA ALA A 36 -6.54 5.29 1.16
C ALA A 36 -6.38 6.78 1.43
N SER A 37 -5.28 7.13 2.09
CA SER A 37 -4.93 8.51 2.40
C SER A 37 -3.55 8.77 1.81
N ASP A 38 -3.51 9.48 0.69
CA ASP A 38 -2.28 9.90 0.04
C ASP A 38 -1.49 10.82 0.96
N ALA A 39 -0.18 10.60 1.08
CA ALA A 39 0.68 11.34 2.00
C ALA A 39 0.74 12.84 1.67
N ASP A 40 0.73 13.20 0.39
CA ASP A 40 0.74 14.60 -0.04
C ASP A 40 -0.63 15.25 0.21
N LEU A 41 -1.73 14.51 0.02
CA LEU A 41 -3.08 14.99 0.39
C LEU A 41 -3.25 15.21 1.89
N ILE A 42 -2.70 14.31 2.73
CA ILE A 42 -2.67 14.51 4.18
C ILE A 42 -1.90 15.79 4.51
N ALA A 43 -0.74 16.02 3.90
CA ALA A 43 0.03 17.24 4.11
C ALA A 43 -0.75 18.49 3.68
N GLU A 44 -1.42 18.45 2.53
CA GLU A 44 -2.31 19.53 2.06
C GLU A 44 -3.43 19.83 3.06
N GLN A 45 -4.08 18.80 3.62
CA GLN A 45 -5.15 18.99 4.62
C GLN A 45 -4.59 19.56 5.93
N GLN A 46 -3.42 19.12 6.37
CA GLN A 46 -2.77 19.67 7.56
C GLN A 46 -2.39 21.14 7.36
N ILE A 47 -1.86 21.50 6.19
CA ILE A 47 -1.57 22.90 5.84
C ILE A 47 -2.86 23.71 5.83
N TRP A 48 -3.92 23.22 5.18
CA TRP A 48 -5.24 23.84 5.16
C TRP A 48 -5.75 24.10 6.59
N ALA A 49 -5.67 23.10 7.47
CA ALA A 49 -6.15 23.20 8.85
C ALA A 49 -5.41 24.27 9.68
N VAL A 50 -4.15 24.55 9.34
CA VAL A 50 -3.35 25.59 10.01
C VAL A 50 -3.70 27.00 9.51
N VAL A 51 -4.01 27.15 8.22
CA VAL A 51 -4.19 28.48 7.59
C VAL A 51 -5.65 28.93 7.54
N ASP A 52 -6.61 28.01 7.44
CA ASP A 52 -8.03 28.32 7.28
C ASP A 52 -8.71 28.50 8.65
N PRO A 53 -9.31 29.68 8.94
CA PRO A 53 -10.03 29.90 10.19
C PRO A 53 -11.18 28.92 10.43
N ASN A 54 -11.83 28.41 9.37
CA ASN A 54 -12.95 27.48 9.50
C ASN A 54 -12.49 26.13 10.07
N ALA A 55 -11.25 25.72 9.84
CA ALA A 55 -10.73 24.43 10.25
C ALA A 55 -10.25 24.35 11.72
N ARG A 56 -10.27 25.47 12.45
CA ARG A 56 -9.67 25.55 13.80
C ARG A 56 -10.45 24.72 14.82
N ASN A 57 -9.71 24.01 15.68
CA ASN A 57 -10.24 23.22 16.80
C ASN A 57 -11.21 22.10 16.39
N GLU A 58 -11.14 21.63 15.14
CA GLU A 58 -12.01 20.59 14.63
C GLU A 58 -11.23 19.32 14.23
N PRO A 59 -11.71 18.12 14.59
CA PRO A 59 -11.16 16.89 14.04
C PRO A 59 -11.71 16.65 12.64
N PHE A 60 -10.83 16.28 11.70
CA PHE A 60 -11.19 15.90 10.33
C PHE A 60 -10.63 14.52 9.98
N ASN A 61 -11.42 13.73 9.26
CA ASN A 61 -10.91 12.56 8.56
C ASN A 61 -10.14 13.02 7.32
N CYS A 62 -9.27 12.15 6.82
CA CYS A 62 -8.50 12.41 5.60
C CYS A 62 -8.36 11.14 4.78
N ASN A 63 -9.10 11.04 3.69
CA ASN A 63 -8.92 10.02 2.67
C ASN A 63 -8.97 10.66 1.27
N ASN A 64 -8.69 9.86 0.25
CA ASN A 64 -8.58 10.29 -1.14
C ASN A 64 -9.89 10.76 -1.79
N GLY A 65 -11.04 10.51 -1.17
CA GLY A 65 -12.37 10.84 -1.69
C GLY A 65 -12.97 9.77 -2.62
N ASP A 66 -12.27 8.63 -2.79
CA ASP A 66 -12.73 7.48 -3.58
C ASP A 66 -12.48 6.16 -2.85
N VAL A 67 -13.02 5.06 -3.41
CA VAL A 67 -12.83 3.70 -2.89
C VAL A 67 -12.19 2.79 -3.93
N PHE A 68 -11.44 1.80 -3.46
CA PHE A 68 -10.87 0.74 -4.29
C PHE A 68 -11.01 -0.63 -3.60
N LYS A 69 -10.70 -1.70 -4.34
CA LYS A 69 -10.69 -3.08 -3.85
C LYS A 69 -9.27 -3.62 -3.91
N SER A 70 -8.94 -4.59 -3.05
CA SER A 70 -7.64 -5.28 -3.06
C SER A 70 -7.27 -5.80 -4.45
N LYS A 71 -8.25 -6.27 -5.23
CA LYS A 71 -8.03 -6.72 -6.62
C LYS A 71 -7.51 -5.65 -7.56
N HIS A 72 -7.91 -4.39 -7.37
CA HIS A 72 -7.40 -3.28 -8.17
C HIS A 72 -5.94 -2.96 -7.80
N LEU A 73 -5.62 -3.01 -6.51
CA LEU A 73 -4.26 -2.83 -6.00
C LEU A 73 -3.32 -3.93 -6.52
N TRP A 74 -3.73 -5.20 -6.45
CA TRP A 74 -2.96 -6.32 -7.00
C TRP A 74 -2.69 -6.15 -8.50
N LYS A 75 -3.69 -5.74 -9.27
CA LYS A 75 -3.54 -5.47 -10.71
C LYS A 75 -2.50 -4.36 -10.98
N VAL A 76 -2.42 -3.35 -10.13
CA VAL A 76 -1.40 -2.30 -10.23
C VAL A 76 -0.01 -2.86 -9.92
N LEU A 77 0.14 -3.63 -8.84
CA LEU A 77 1.42 -4.23 -8.45
C LEU A 77 1.98 -5.11 -9.56
N VAL A 78 1.19 -6.03 -10.11
CA VAL A 78 1.67 -6.94 -11.16
C VAL A 78 2.07 -6.21 -12.44
N GLY A 79 1.34 -5.15 -12.81
CA GLY A 79 1.70 -4.32 -13.96
C GLY A 79 3.02 -3.56 -13.74
N ARG A 80 3.32 -3.14 -12.52
CA ARG A 80 4.55 -2.42 -12.18
C ARG A 80 5.77 -3.31 -11.93
N PHE A 81 5.55 -4.56 -11.55
CA PHE A 81 6.62 -5.55 -11.30
C PHE A 81 6.77 -6.60 -12.41
N GLY A 82 5.89 -6.57 -13.43
CA GLY A 82 5.93 -7.52 -14.55
C GLY A 82 5.71 -8.96 -14.10
N ILE A 83 4.74 -9.18 -13.21
CA ILE A 83 4.37 -10.50 -12.70
C ILE A 83 3.17 -11.02 -13.49
N GLU A 84 3.26 -12.20 -14.08
CA GLU A 84 2.17 -12.75 -14.92
C GLU A 84 1.11 -13.47 -14.08
N ASN A 85 1.54 -14.25 -13.09
CA ASN A 85 0.65 -15.05 -12.25
C ASN A 85 0.32 -14.33 -10.95
N TYR A 86 -0.96 -14.07 -10.70
CA TYR A 86 -1.42 -13.39 -9.49
C TYR A 86 -2.87 -13.71 -9.17
N GLY A 87 -3.27 -13.44 -7.92
CA GLY A 87 -4.67 -13.41 -7.54
C GLY A 87 -4.96 -14.02 -6.17
N PHE A 88 -6.25 -14.13 -5.91
CA PHE A 88 -6.79 -14.74 -4.71
C PHE A 88 -6.62 -16.26 -4.73
N VAL A 89 -6.14 -16.83 -3.62
CA VAL A 89 -6.02 -18.29 -3.44
C VAL A 89 -6.88 -18.71 -2.26
N GLU A 90 -7.98 -19.42 -2.54
CA GLU A 90 -9.03 -19.73 -1.55
C GLU A 90 -8.56 -20.62 -0.39
N SER A 91 -7.59 -21.51 -0.64
CA SER A 91 -7.13 -22.53 0.30
C SER A 91 -5.93 -22.13 1.16
N GLU A 92 -5.28 -21.00 0.90
CA GLU A 92 -4.02 -20.62 1.56
C GLU A 92 -4.20 -19.34 2.39
N LYS A 93 -4.62 -19.48 3.65
CA LYS A 93 -4.63 -18.37 4.61
C LYS A 93 -3.28 -18.27 5.32
N VAL A 94 -2.22 -17.94 4.58
CA VAL A 94 -0.87 -17.81 5.12
C VAL A 94 -0.55 -16.33 5.39
N SER A 95 -0.03 -16.06 6.58
CA SER A 95 0.42 -14.74 7.02
C SER A 95 1.66 -14.29 6.23
N LEU A 96 1.73 -13.00 5.86
CA LEU A 96 2.95 -12.46 5.25
C LEU A 96 4.13 -12.46 6.23
N VAL A 97 3.87 -12.36 7.54
CA VAL A 97 4.91 -12.52 8.57
C VAL A 97 5.56 -13.89 8.44
N GLU A 98 4.76 -14.95 8.35
CA GLU A 98 5.29 -16.32 8.19
C GLU A 98 5.94 -16.56 6.83
N LEU A 99 5.39 -16.00 5.75
CA LEU A 99 5.96 -16.16 4.40
C LEU A 99 7.32 -15.45 4.27
N MET A 100 7.50 -14.32 4.94
CA MET A 100 8.68 -13.46 4.76
C MET A 100 9.77 -13.65 5.84
N LYS A 101 9.50 -14.44 6.90
CA LYS A 101 10.40 -14.57 8.06
C LYS A 101 11.85 -14.96 7.72
N ASP A 102 12.03 -15.82 6.71
CA ASP A 102 13.35 -16.36 6.32
C ASP A 102 13.85 -15.75 4.99
N LYS A 103 13.21 -14.69 4.48
CA LYS A 103 13.52 -14.08 3.17
C LYS A 103 14.59 -12.98 3.25
N GLY A 104 15.18 -12.75 4.42
CA GLY A 104 16.23 -11.73 4.63
C GLY A 104 17.40 -11.86 3.64
N PRO A 105 18.08 -13.01 3.56
CA PRO A 105 19.20 -13.20 2.63
C PRO A 105 18.83 -12.99 1.15
N MET A 106 17.59 -13.33 0.79
CA MET A 106 17.07 -13.12 -0.56
C MET A 106 16.84 -11.63 -0.86
N TRP A 107 16.36 -10.87 0.13
CA TRP A 107 16.26 -9.43 0.00
C TRP A 107 17.63 -8.78 -0.16
N ASP A 108 18.64 -9.23 0.59
CA ASP A 108 20.03 -8.75 0.44
C ASP A 108 20.57 -8.99 -0.98
N GLU A 109 20.23 -10.13 -1.60
CA GLU A 109 20.54 -10.43 -2.99
C GLU A 109 19.83 -9.47 -3.96
N ILE A 110 18.52 -9.25 -3.80
CA ILE A 110 17.75 -8.29 -4.61
C ILE A 110 18.37 -6.88 -4.51
N VAL A 111 18.73 -6.45 -3.30
CA VAL A 111 19.36 -5.15 -3.04
C VAL A 111 20.69 -5.04 -3.79
N ARG A 112 21.55 -6.06 -3.68
CA ARG A 112 22.86 -6.11 -4.34
C ARG A 112 22.75 -6.07 -5.86
N GLU A 113 21.89 -6.90 -6.44
CA GLU A 113 21.77 -7.07 -7.89
C GLU A 113 21.16 -5.85 -8.57
N ASN A 114 20.17 -5.22 -7.94
CA ASN A 114 19.46 -4.07 -8.49
C ASN A 114 20.08 -2.73 -8.04
N LYS A 115 21.17 -2.75 -7.27
CA LYS A 115 21.86 -1.56 -6.72
C LYS A 115 20.90 -0.64 -5.97
N LEU A 116 20.09 -1.25 -5.10
CA LEU A 116 19.11 -0.57 -4.26
C LEU A 116 19.80 0.12 -3.09
N GLN A 117 19.03 0.95 -2.37
CA GLN A 117 19.46 1.43 -1.06
C GLN A 117 19.73 0.23 -0.13
N PRO A 118 20.76 0.29 0.71
CA PRO A 118 21.13 -0.81 1.59
C PRO A 118 20.15 -0.90 2.76
N THR A 119 19.02 -1.58 2.56
CA THR A 119 17.97 -1.78 3.56
C THR A 119 17.87 -3.24 3.95
N LYS A 120 17.55 -3.49 5.22
CA LYS A 120 17.18 -4.83 5.68
C LYS A 120 15.71 -5.11 5.46
N LEU A 121 15.36 -6.38 5.32
CA LEU A 121 13.98 -6.78 5.02
C LEU A 121 12.97 -6.28 6.06
N GLU A 122 13.34 -6.30 7.35
CA GLU A 122 12.52 -5.83 8.46
C GLU A 122 12.33 -4.30 8.51
N GLU A 123 13.19 -3.53 7.83
CA GLU A 123 13.10 -2.07 7.76
C GLU A 123 12.09 -1.60 6.70
N VAL A 124 11.95 -2.37 5.62
CA VAL A 124 11.08 -2.05 4.47
C VAL A 124 9.81 -2.91 4.42
N GLY A 125 9.78 -4.00 5.19
CA GLY A 125 8.71 -4.98 5.23
C GLY A 125 7.91 -4.96 6.54
N ALA A 126 6.90 -4.10 6.65
CA ALA A 126 5.99 -4.11 7.79
C ALA A 126 4.90 -5.20 7.65
N TRP A 127 5.30 -6.48 7.71
CA TRP A 127 4.44 -7.64 7.39
C TRP A 127 3.20 -7.76 8.27
N TRP A 128 3.35 -7.53 9.58
CA TRP A 128 2.23 -7.56 10.53
C TRP A 128 1.16 -6.52 10.20
N PHE A 129 1.58 -5.37 9.67
CA PHE A 129 0.69 -4.28 9.30
C PHE A 129 -0.02 -4.60 7.99
N ALA A 130 0.69 -5.13 6.99
CA ALA A 130 0.06 -5.62 5.77
C ALA A 130 -0.97 -6.72 6.09
N ASP A 131 -0.65 -7.64 6.99
CA ASP A 131 -1.55 -8.68 7.46
C ASP A 131 -2.81 -8.14 8.13
N LEU A 132 -2.67 -7.14 9.00
CA LEU A 132 -3.79 -6.46 9.65
C LEU A 132 -4.70 -5.77 8.62
N MET A 133 -4.12 -5.03 7.68
CA MET A 133 -4.87 -4.28 6.67
C MET A 133 -5.58 -5.19 5.66
N LEU A 134 -4.90 -6.25 5.21
CA LEU A 134 -5.45 -7.21 4.24
C LEU A 134 -6.49 -8.16 4.86
N LYS A 135 -6.59 -8.24 6.19
CA LYS A 135 -7.69 -8.94 6.88
C LYS A 135 -9.05 -8.28 6.64
N GLY A 136 -9.05 -7.01 6.20
CA GLY A 136 -10.26 -6.27 5.86
C GLY A 136 -11.13 -5.92 7.07
N GLY A 137 -12.27 -5.29 6.79
CA GLY A 137 -13.24 -4.86 7.80
C GLY A 137 -13.92 -3.53 7.47
N ASP A 138 -14.40 -3.35 6.22
CA ASP A 138 -15.15 -2.17 5.73
C ASP A 138 -14.75 -0.83 6.39
N PHE A 139 -13.44 -0.56 6.42
CA PHE A 139 -12.85 0.60 7.09
C PHE A 139 -12.97 1.86 6.24
N VAL A 140 -14.20 2.25 5.91
CA VAL A 140 -14.48 3.45 5.12
C VAL A 140 -14.87 4.59 6.05
N ASP A 141 -14.07 5.64 6.07
CA ASP A 141 -14.37 6.90 6.75
C ASP A 141 -15.01 7.93 5.80
N SER A 142 -15.75 8.89 6.36
CA SER A 142 -16.42 9.93 5.58
C SER A 142 -15.58 11.18 5.48
N MET A 143 -15.53 11.76 4.27
CA MET A 143 -14.94 13.07 3.99
C MET A 143 -15.95 14.23 4.09
N ASN A 144 -17.22 13.99 4.42
CA ASN A 144 -18.25 15.04 4.32
C ASN A 144 -17.97 16.28 5.19
N LYS A 145 -17.33 16.12 6.35
CA LYS A 145 -16.96 17.26 7.21
C LYS A 145 -15.95 18.22 6.55
N SER A 146 -15.32 17.81 5.44
CA SER A 146 -14.52 18.71 4.61
C SER A 146 -15.33 19.82 3.92
N GLU A 147 -16.67 19.83 4.05
CA GLU A 147 -17.55 20.96 3.71
C GLU A 147 -17.10 22.30 4.31
N TYR A 148 -16.24 22.25 5.32
CA TYR A 148 -15.52 23.38 5.92
C TYR A 148 -14.54 24.09 4.97
N GLY A 149 -14.34 23.58 3.75
CA GLY A 149 -13.60 24.24 2.68
C GLY A 149 -12.45 23.42 2.09
N PHE A 150 -12.21 22.19 2.58
CA PHE A 150 -11.15 21.33 2.05
C PHE A 150 -11.67 20.47 0.89
N LEU A 151 -11.41 20.89 -0.34
CA LEU A 151 -11.84 20.17 -1.56
C LEU A 151 -10.73 19.32 -2.18
N GLY A 152 -9.67 19.04 -1.43
CA GLY A 152 -8.57 18.20 -1.87
C GLY A 152 -9.01 16.75 -2.04
N PHE A 153 -8.63 16.13 -3.16
CA PHE A 153 -8.87 14.72 -3.42
C PHE A 153 -7.70 14.12 -4.20
N ARG A 154 -7.66 12.79 -4.29
CA ARG A 154 -6.74 12.04 -5.15
C ARG A 154 -7.48 10.88 -5.78
N ASN A 155 -7.13 10.54 -7.01
CA ASN A 155 -7.54 9.25 -7.56
C ASN A 155 -6.67 8.15 -6.93
N SER A 156 -7.25 7.25 -6.14
CA SER A 156 -6.48 6.24 -5.40
C SER A 156 -5.63 5.37 -6.31
N LYS A 157 -6.11 4.98 -7.50
CA LYS A 157 -5.29 4.19 -8.44
C LYS A 157 -4.04 4.97 -8.88
N GLN A 158 -4.18 6.24 -9.22
CA GLN A 158 -3.05 7.08 -9.64
C GLN A 158 -2.09 7.34 -8.48
N SER A 159 -2.60 7.62 -7.29
CA SER A 159 -1.82 7.79 -6.06
C SER A 159 -0.97 6.54 -5.75
N LEU A 160 -1.60 5.35 -5.78
CA LEU A 160 -0.92 4.07 -5.58
C LEU A 160 0.18 3.85 -6.62
N VAL A 161 -0.11 4.13 -7.90
CA VAL A 161 0.86 4.03 -8.98
C VAL A 161 2.04 4.98 -8.76
N ALA A 162 1.78 6.24 -8.43
CA ALA A 162 2.81 7.24 -8.18
C ALA A 162 3.70 6.86 -6.98
N LEU A 163 3.11 6.30 -5.92
CA LEU A 163 3.85 5.83 -4.76
C LEU A 163 4.79 4.66 -5.10
N ILE A 164 4.34 3.71 -5.92
CA ILE A 164 5.19 2.59 -6.39
C ILE A 164 6.35 3.14 -7.23
N ASP A 165 6.06 4.04 -8.16
CA ASP A 165 7.08 4.67 -9.01
C ASP A 165 8.09 5.47 -8.18
N LYS A 166 7.64 6.15 -7.12
CA LYS A 166 8.51 6.87 -6.17
C LYS A 166 9.44 5.91 -5.42
N ASN A 167 8.95 4.74 -4.99
CA ASN A 167 9.79 3.72 -4.33
C ASN A 167 10.85 3.14 -5.29
N LYS A 168 10.47 2.90 -6.56
CA LYS A 168 11.43 2.49 -7.61
C LYS A 168 12.46 3.58 -7.91
N ALA A 169 12.02 4.82 -8.08
CA ALA A 169 12.89 5.96 -8.36
C ALA A 169 13.90 6.22 -7.24
N TYR A 170 13.50 6.05 -5.99
CA TYR A 170 14.40 6.12 -4.83
C TYR A 170 15.22 4.85 -4.59
N LYS A 171 15.07 3.84 -5.46
CA LYS A 171 15.77 2.56 -5.38
C LYS A 171 15.55 1.84 -4.05
N ILE A 172 14.34 1.90 -3.51
CA ILE A 172 13.92 1.08 -2.37
C ILE A 172 13.56 -0.33 -2.85
N VAL A 173 12.98 -0.42 -4.03
CA VAL A 173 12.62 -1.66 -4.74
C VAL A 173 13.10 -1.55 -6.21
N PRO A 174 13.29 -2.67 -6.93
CA PRO A 174 13.62 -2.66 -8.35
C PRO A 174 12.51 -2.06 -9.21
#